data_AF-A0A382F2G8-F1
#
_entry.id   AF-A0A382F2G8-F1
#
_cell.length_a   1.000
_cell.length_b   1.000
_cell.length_c   1.000
_cell.angle_alpha   90.00
_cell.angle_beta   90.00
_cell.angle_gamma   90.00
#
_symmetry.space_group_name_H-M   'P 1'
#
loop_
_entity.id
_entity.type
_entity.pdbx_description
1 polymer ?
#
loop_
_entity_poly.entity_id
_entity_poly.type
_entity_poly.pdbx_seq_one_letter_code
_entity_poly.pdbx_strand_id
1 'polypeptide(L)'
;MENTSMFHSHPAPGDASFAPEPIEALPVPDDVAQWQGTRQRLLESWQAVLGQPAFDNSDTFDRSAEHLTTFDQEHYTGTILLQPTTPTTRQTVLLMTP
;
A
#
# COMPACT_ATOMS: atom_id res chain seq x y z
N MET A 1 8.45 -13.46 -36.54
CA MET A 1 9.07 -13.13 -35.24
C MET A 1 7.99 -12.49 -34.40
N GLU A 2 7.25 -13.30 -33.65
CA GLU A 2 6.18 -12.83 -32.76
C GLU A 2 6.65 -13.06 -31.34
N ASN A 3 6.83 -11.97 -30.60
CA ASN A 3 7.36 -11.97 -29.24
C ASN A 3 6.17 -11.91 -28.29
N THR A 4 5.61 -13.08 -27.94
CA THR A 4 4.50 -13.20 -27.01
C THR A 4 5.01 -13.01 -25.59
N SER A 5 4.77 -11.84 -25.00
CA SER A 5 5.06 -11.57 -23.60
C SER A 5 4.15 -12.43 -22.72
N MET A 6 4.71 -13.49 -22.13
CA MET A 6 4.02 -14.29 -21.12
C MET A 6 4.00 -13.49 -19.81
N PHE A 7 2.91 -12.78 -19.55
CA PHE A 7 2.58 -12.37 -18.19
C PHE A 7 2.30 -13.64 -17.39
N HIS A 8 3.28 -14.09 -16.60
CA HIS A 8 3.08 -15.11 -15.57
C HIS A 8 2.30 -14.49 -14.41
N SER A 9 1.01 -14.23 -14.61
CA SER A 9 0.08 -14.06 -13.50
C SER A 9 -0.15 -15.44 -12.91
N HIS A 10 0.52 -15.74 -11.79
CA HIS A 10 0.09 -16.86 -10.96
C HIS A 10 -1.36 -16.57 -10.53
N PRO A 11 -2.31 -17.50 -10.75
CA PRO A 11 -3.61 -17.38 -10.11
C PRO A 11 -3.39 -17.33 -8.59
N ALA A 12 -4.11 -16.43 -7.91
CA ALA A 12 -4.12 -16.42 -6.45
C ALA A 12 -4.46 -17.84 -5.97
N PRO A 13 -3.72 -18.39 -4.97
CA PRO A 13 -4.00 -19.72 -4.45
C PRO A 13 -5.48 -19.79 -4.09
N GLY A 14 -6.20 -20.71 -4.72
CA GLY A 14 -7.64 -20.82 -4.59
C GLY A 14 -8.05 -20.91 -3.13
N ASP A 15 -9.01 -20.05 -2.77
CA ASP A 15 -9.91 -20.15 -1.62
C ASP A 15 -9.51 -21.19 -0.54
N ALA A 16 -8.42 -20.94 0.17
CA ALA A 16 -8.48 -21.17 1.61
C ALA A 16 -9.43 -20.09 2.10
N SER A 17 -10.66 -20.43 2.49
CA SER A 17 -11.63 -19.44 2.95
C SER A 17 -10.95 -18.58 4.02
N PHE A 18 -10.60 -17.35 3.66
CA PHE A 18 -10.12 -16.39 4.63
C PHE A 18 -11.36 -15.98 5.42
N ALA A 19 -11.60 -16.71 6.51
CA ALA A 19 -12.57 -16.38 7.53
C ALA A 19 -11.78 -15.72 8.66
N PRO A 20 -11.40 -14.42 8.53
CA PRO A 20 -10.76 -13.73 9.64
C PRO A 20 -11.73 -13.81 10.81
N GLU A 21 -11.22 -14.13 12.00
CA GLU A 21 -12.02 -14.01 13.19
C GLU A 21 -12.59 -12.59 13.27
N PRO A 22 -13.85 -12.42 13.70
CA PRO A 22 -14.42 -11.10 13.90
C PRO A 22 -13.44 -10.29 14.74
N ILE A 23 -13.02 -9.14 14.24
CA ILE A 23 -12.21 -8.20 15.02
C ILE A 23 -13.13 -7.72 16.14
N GLU A 24 -13.04 -8.36 17.30
CA GLU A 24 -13.69 -7.85 18.51
C GLU A 24 -13.17 -6.43 18.74
N ALA A 25 -14.09 -5.46 18.78
CA ALA A 25 -13.73 -4.10 19.04
C ALA A 25 -13.00 -4.06 20.39
N LEU A 26 -11.71 -3.74 20.35
CA LEU A 26 -10.93 -3.64 21.57
C LEU A 26 -11.56 -2.55 22.45
N PRO A 27 -11.80 -2.82 23.74
CA PRO A 27 -12.44 -1.86 24.62
C PRO A 27 -11.61 -0.58 24.65
N VAL A 28 -12.17 0.50 24.10
CA VAL A 28 -11.54 1.82 24.08
C VAL A 28 -11.84 2.46 25.44
N PRO A 29 -10.82 2.76 26.26
CA PRO A 29 -11.02 3.47 27.51
C PRO A 29 -11.49 4.91 27.24
N ASP A 30 -12.45 5.40 28.02
CA ASP A 30 -12.90 6.81 27.98
C ASP A 30 -11.84 7.78 28.55
N ASP A 31 -10.84 7.26 29.27
CA ASP A 31 -9.75 8.02 29.87
C ASP A 31 -8.50 8.04 28.97
N VAL A 32 -8.05 9.24 28.62
CA VAL A 32 -6.84 9.50 27.83
C VAL A 32 -5.57 8.91 28.47
N ALA A 33 -5.51 8.84 29.81
CA ALA A 33 -4.37 8.23 30.50
C ALA A 33 -4.30 6.71 30.27
N GLN A 34 -5.46 6.04 30.20
CA GLN A 34 -5.54 4.61 29.92
C GLN A 34 -5.36 4.29 28.43
N TRP A 35 -5.66 5.25 27.55
CA TRP A 35 -5.48 5.11 26.11
C TRP A 35 -4.03 4.84 25.70
N GLN A 36 -3.05 5.44 26.38
CA GLN A 36 -1.63 5.24 26.04
C GLN A 36 -1.22 3.76 26.13
N GLY A 37 -1.63 3.05 27.18
CA GLY A 37 -1.33 1.63 27.38
C GLY A 37 -2.11 0.70 26.43
N THR A 38 -3.31 1.10 26.03
CA THR A 38 -4.12 0.36 25.04
C THR A 38 -3.60 0.55 23.62
N ARG A 39 -3.17 1.76 23.27
CA ARG A 39 -2.54 2.10 21.99
C ARG A 39 -1.29 1.27 21.72
N GLN A 40 -0.43 1.10 22.73
CA GLN A 40 0.79 0.31 22.60
C GLN A 40 0.47 -1.16 22.25
N ARG A 41 -0.45 -1.79 22.99
CA ARG A 41 -0.88 -3.17 22.75
C ARG A 41 -1.54 -3.35 21.39
N LEU A 42 -2.38 -2.40 20.99
CA LEU A 42 -2.97 -2.34 19.66
C LEU A 42 -1.90 -2.33 18.56
N LEU A 43 -0.90 -1.45 18.69
CA LEU A 43 0.19 -1.36 17.71
C LEU A 43 0.98 -2.67 17.61
N GLU A 44 1.26 -3.33 18.73
CA GLU A 44 1.94 -4.63 18.76
C GLU A 44 1.12 -5.72 18.07
N SER A 45 -0.19 -5.79 18.34
CA SER A 45 -1.09 -6.74 17.65
C SER A 45 -1.16 -6.48 16.15
N TRP A 46 -1.25 -5.20 15.75
CA TRP A 46 -1.25 -4.82 14.34
C TRP A 46 0.07 -5.16 13.65
N GLN A 47 1.20 -4.93 14.31
CA GLN A 47 2.52 -5.30 13.79
C GLN A 47 2.69 -6.82 13.66
N ALA A 48 2.10 -7.61 14.56
CA ALA A 48 2.14 -9.06 14.47
C ALA A 48 1.32 -9.60 13.28
N VAL A 49 0.19 -8.97 12.96
CA VAL A 49 -0.71 -9.40 11.87
C VAL A 49 -0.23 -8.90 10.50
N LEU A 50 0.15 -7.62 10.41
CA LEU A 50 0.59 -7.01 9.15
C LEU A 50 2.06 -7.27 8.84
N GLY A 51 2.82 -7.76 9.84
CA GLY A 51 4.27 -7.70 9.84
C GLY A 51 4.78 -6.26 10.05
N GLN A 52 6.09 -6.13 10.31
CA GLN A 52 6.76 -4.85 10.07
C GLN A 52 7.19 -4.85 8.61
N PRO A 53 6.66 -3.95 7.75
CA PRO A 53 7.28 -3.74 6.46
C PRO A 53 8.74 -3.38 6.73
N ALA A 54 9.65 -4.25 6.27
CA ALA A 54 11.08 -3.98 6.30
C ALA A 54 11.35 -2.87 5.28
N PHE A 55 10.99 -1.64 5.64
CA PHE A 55 11.61 -0.47 5.07
C PHE A 55 13.01 -0.48 5.65
N ASP A 56 13.94 -1.08 4.91
CA ASP A 56 15.35 -0.95 5.24
C ASP A 56 15.61 0.55 5.46
N ASN A 57 16.10 0.90 6.65
CA ASN A 57 16.47 2.27 6.99
C ASN A 57 17.78 2.68 6.30
N SER A 58 18.29 1.85 5.37
CA SER A 58 19.28 2.28 4.42
C SER A 58 18.64 3.23 3.41
N ASP A 59 19.23 4.43 3.30
CA ASP A 59 18.87 5.54 2.41
C ASP A 59 18.92 5.21 0.88
N THR A 60 18.66 3.97 0.46
CA THR A 60 18.83 3.54 -0.94
C THR A 60 17.52 3.39 -1.72
N PHE A 61 16.36 3.48 -1.07
CA PHE A 61 15.09 3.44 -1.80
C PHE A 61 14.67 4.84 -2.28
N ASP A 62 14.96 5.13 -3.55
CA ASP A 62 14.44 6.33 -4.22
C ASP A 62 12.92 6.23 -4.37
N ARG A 63 12.22 7.11 -3.63
CA ARG A 63 10.75 7.23 -3.62
C ARG A 63 10.26 8.28 -4.61
N SER A 64 11.13 8.84 -5.44
CA SER A 64 10.75 9.84 -6.41
C SER A 64 9.76 9.27 -7.44
N ALA A 65 8.74 10.05 -7.75
CA ALA A 65 7.81 9.73 -8.81
C ALA A 65 8.41 10.14 -10.15
N GLU A 66 8.44 9.23 -11.11
CA GLU A 66 8.86 9.53 -12.47
C GLU A 66 7.67 10.09 -13.26
N HIS A 67 7.84 11.25 -13.88
CA HIS A 67 6.83 11.82 -14.76
C HIS A 67 6.87 11.14 -16.13
N LEU A 68 5.74 10.55 -16.54
CA LEU A 68 5.64 9.89 -17.83
C LEU A 68 5.06 10.83 -18.91
N THR A 69 3.92 11.44 -18.61
CA THR A 69 3.26 12.33 -19.57
C THR A 69 2.22 13.23 -18.90
N THR A 70 1.79 14.24 -19.64
CA THR A 70 0.68 15.13 -19.28
C THR A 70 -0.21 15.31 -20.50
N PHE A 71 -1.52 15.37 -20.28
CA PHE A 71 -2.51 15.67 -21.31
C PHE A 71 -3.57 16.64 -20.78
N ASP A 72 -4.07 17.49 -21.66
CA ASP A 72 -5.12 18.45 -21.32
C ASP A 72 -6.50 17.95 -21.79
N GLN A 73 -7.50 18.23 -20.98
CA GLN A 73 -8.93 18.03 -21.27
C GLN A 73 -9.67 19.33 -20.95
N GLU A 74 -10.92 19.44 -21.40
CA GLU A 74 -11.70 20.69 -21.32
C GLU A 74 -11.84 21.24 -19.88
N HIS A 75 -11.75 20.37 -18.87
CA HIS A 75 -11.99 20.73 -17.47
C HIS A 75 -10.89 20.25 -16.51
N TYR A 76 -9.78 19.70 -17.03
CA TYR A 76 -8.68 19.24 -16.19
C TYR A 76 -7.41 19.00 -17.00
N THR A 77 -6.28 19.05 -16.32
CA THR A 77 -5.00 18.53 -16.79
C THR A 77 -4.71 17.19 -16.10
N GLY A 78 -4.53 16.14 -16.90
CA GLY A 78 -4.16 14.80 -16.44
C GLY A 78 -2.66 14.59 -16.51
N THR A 79 -2.03 14.20 -15.40
CA THR A 79 -0.61 13.85 -15.31
C THR A 79 -0.45 12.39 -14.95
N ILE A 80 0.32 11.64 -15.74
CA ILE A 80 0.64 10.23 -15.46
C ILE A 80 2.03 10.16 -14.83
N LEU A 81 2.08 9.54 -13.65
CA LEU A 81 3.29 9.31 -12.87
C LEU A 81 3.55 7.81 -12.70
N LEU A 82 4.82 7.43 -12.61
CA LEU A 82 5.24 6.10 -12.20
C LEU A 82 5.87 6.21 -10.80
N GLN A 83 5.19 5.66 -9.81
CA GLN A 83 5.58 5.75 -8.41
C GLN A 83 6.15 4.41 -7.90
N PRO A 84 7.32 4.41 -7.26
CA PRO A 84 7.83 3.24 -6.56
C PRO A 84 6.93 2.84 -5.37
N THR A 85 6.51 1.57 -5.30
CA THR A 85 5.76 1.01 -4.16
C THR A 85 6.64 0.18 -3.23
N THR A 86 7.67 -0.44 -3.80
CA THR A 86 8.78 -1.10 -3.09
C THR A 86 10.06 -0.88 -3.90
N PRO A 87 11.26 -1.27 -3.41
CA PRO A 87 12.50 -1.16 -4.18
C PRO A 87 12.48 -1.85 -5.55
N THR A 88 11.58 -2.82 -5.75
CA THR A 88 11.49 -3.63 -6.97
C THR A 88 10.19 -3.46 -7.74
N THR A 89 9.20 -2.76 -7.18
CA THR A 89 7.86 -2.63 -7.77
C THR A 89 7.47 -1.17 -7.94
N ARG A 90 6.71 -0.90 -9.01
CA ARG A 90 6.20 0.42 -9.34
C ARG A 90 4.72 0.35 -9.68
N GLN A 91 3.99 1.43 -9.39
CA GLN A 91 2.59 1.64 -9.74
C GLN A 91 2.46 2.85 -10.65
N THR A 92 1.52 2.79 -11.61
CA THR A 92 1.17 3.94 -12.45
C THR A 92 0.01 4.70 -11.83
N VAL A 93 0.16 6.01 -11.67
CA VAL A 93 -0.82 6.90 -11.04
C VAL A 93 -1.25 8.00 -12.00
N LEU A 94 -2.57 8.22 -12.12
CA LEU A 94 -3.15 9.36 -12.81
C LEU A 94 -3.53 10.43 -11.79
N LEU A 95 -2.91 11.60 -11.89
CA LEU A 95 -3.28 12.81 -11.15
C LEU A 95 -4.11 13.71 -12.06
N MET A 96 -5.29 14.12 -11.60
CA MET A 96 -6.14 15.06 -12.32
C MET A 96 -6.21 16.37 -11.55
N THR A 97 -5.77 17.45 -12.18
CA THR A 97 -5.83 18.80 -11.61
C THR A 97 -6.89 19.60 -12.37
N PRO A 98 -7.85 20.26 -11.70
CA PRO A 98 -8.84 21.11 -12.36
C PRO A 98 -8.21 22.23 -13.19
#